data_AF-A0A453A627-F1
#
_entry.id   AF-A0A453A627-F1
#
_cell.length_a   1.000
_cell.length_b   1.000
_cell.length_c   1.000
_cell.angle_alpha   90.00
_cell.angle_beta   90.00
_cell.angle_gamma   90.00
#
_symmetry.space_group_name_H-M   'P 1'
#
loop_
_entity.id
_entity.type
_entity.pdbx_description
1 polymer ?
#
loop_
_entity_poly.entity_id
_entity_poly.type
_entity_poly.pdbx_seq_one_letter_code
_entity_poly.pdbx_strand_id
1 'polypeptide(L)' 'MLGTFSPQQEPYTYKAEEDSTPSGIFARGSYSARLKFVDDDGKVYLDMKYSFEIRKDWPA' A
#
# COMPACT_ATOMS: atom_id res chain seq x y z
N MET A 1 11.51 -1.03 -3.21
CA MET A 1 12.34 -0.06 -2.44
C MET A 1 12.02 1.33 -2.98
N LEU A 2 11.66 2.29 -2.12
CA LEU A 2 11.30 3.66 -2.58
C LEU A 2 12.52 4.47 -3.02
N GLY A 3 13.71 4.15 -2.47
CA GLY A 3 14.96 4.86 -2.71
C GLY A 3 15.32 5.78 -1.54
N THR A 4 16.35 6.62 -1.75
CA THR A 4 16.84 7.60 -0.77
C THR A 4 16.34 8.99 -1.14
N PHE A 5 15.77 9.70 -0.16
CA PHE A 5 15.20 11.03 -0.34
C PHE A 5 15.90 12.01 0.61
N SER A 6 16.42 13.12 0.06
CA SER A 6 17.03 14.18 0.86
C SER A 6 15.97 15.03 1.56
N PRO A 7 16.29 15.75 2.65
CA PRO A 7 15.36 16.68 3.25
C PRO A 7 15.01 17.84 2.31
N GLN A 8 13.72 18.14 2.15
CA GLN A 8 13.21 19.33 1.46
C GLN A 8 11.86 19.77 2.08
N GLN A 9 11.39 20.98 1.75
CA GLN A 9 10.14 21.51 2.32
C GLN A 9 8.90 20.88 1.68
N GLU A 10 8.97 20.61 0.38
CA GLU A 10 7.88 20.05 -0.41
C GLU A 10 7.81 18.51 -0.28
N PRO A 11 6.61 17.91 -0.24
CA PRO A 11 6.48 16.47 -0.14
C PRO A 11 6.96 15.76 -1.41
N TYR A 12 7.64 14.61 -1.23
CA TYR A 12 7.93 13.71 -2.34
C TYR A 12 6.69 12.95 -2.79
N THR A 13 6.53 12.80 -4.10
CA THR A 13 5.50 11.94 -4.70
C THR A 13 6.16 10.73 -5.33
N TYR A 14 5.73 9.54 -4.92
CA TYR A 14 6.15 8.28 -5.52
C TYR A 14 4.94 7.63 -6.18
N LYS A 15 5.08 7.28 -7.47
CA LYS A 15 4.09 6.50 -8.21
C LYS A 15 4.54 5.05 -8.21
N ALA A 16 3.79 4.19 -7.54
CA ALA A 16 4.01 2.75 -7.60
C ALA A 16 3.71 2.22 -9.01
N GLU A 17 4.33 1.09 -9.35
CA GLU A 17 3.98 0.34 -10.56
C GLU A 17 2.52 -0.12 -10.49
N GLU A 18 1.89 -0.26 -11.66
CA GLU A 18 0.53 -0.76 -11.75
C GLU A 18 0.49 -2.23 -11.35
N ASP A 19 -0.45 -2.58 -10.48
CA ASP A 19 -0.68 -3.94 -10.03
C ASP A 19 -2.17 -4.27 -10.11
N SER A 20 -2.49 -5.55 -10.31
CA SER A 20 -3.85 -6.05 -10.50
C SER A 20 -4.28 -6.90 -9.31
N THR A 21 -5.41 -6.57 -8.72
CA THR A 21 -6.01 -7.40 -7.68
C THR A 21 -6.42 -8.77 -8.23
N PRO A 22 -6.27 -9.87 -7.47
CA PRO A 22 -6.70 -11.19 -7.91
C PRO A 22 -8.21 -11.23 -8.16
N SER A 23 -8.63 -12.10 -9.09
CA SER A 23 -10.03 -12.24 -9.51
C SER A 23 -10.54 -13.68 -9.37
N GLY A 24 -11.84 -13.86 -9.58
CA GLY A 24 -12.52 -15.16 -9.40
C GLY A 24 -13.21 -15.29 -8.04
N ILE A 25 -14.06 -16.32 -7.90
CA ILE A 25 -14.94 -16.46 -6.74
C ILE A 25 -14.16 -16.66 -5.42
N PHE A 26 -13.00 -17.34 -5.49
CA PHE A 26 -12.15 -17.62 -4.33
C PHE A 26 -11.29 -16.43 -3.88
N ALA A 27 -11.08 -15.44 -4.77
CA ALA A 27 -10.35 -14.22 -4.45
C ALA A 27 -11.24 -13.12 -3.87
N ARG A 28 -12.57 -13.34 -3.79
CA ARG A 28 -13.50 -12.35 -3.27
C ARG A 28 -13.63 -12.50 -1.75
N GLY A 29 -13.69 -11.37 -1.05
CA GLY A 29 -13.84 -11.33 0.40
C GLY A 29 -13.19 -10.12 1.02
N SER A 30 -13.17 -10.10 2.36
CA SER A 30 -12.52 -9.06 3.15
C SER A 30 -11.09 -9.43 3.46
N TYR A 31 -10.17 -8.52 3.15
CA TYR A 31 -8.75 -8.64 3.39
C TYR A 31 -8.32 -7.62 4.43
N SER A 32 -7.34 -8.01 5.25
CA SER A 32 -6.65 -7.09 6.16
C SER A 32 -5.17 -7.12 5.84
N ALA A 33 -4.58 -5.94 5.72
CA ALA A 33 -3.19 -5.75 5.40
C ALA A 33 -2.54 -4.80 6.40
N ARG A 34 -1.22 -4.93 6.51
CA ARG A 34 -0.38 -4.05 7.31
C ARG A 34 0.64 -3.40 6.40
N LEU A 35 0.67 -2.07 6.39
CA LEU A 35 1.63 -1.27 5.65
C LEU A 35 2.63 -0.67 6.65
N LYS A 36 3.92 -0.88 6.38
CA LYS A 36 5.01 -0.35 7.20
C LYS A 36 5.99 0.42 6.32
N PHE A 37 6.31 1.65 6.71
CA PHE A 37 7.37 2.45 6.13
C PHE A 37 8.59 2.37 7.05
N VAL A 38 9.66 1.78 6.53
CA VAL A 38 10.90 1.51 7.24
C VAL A 38 12.10 1.84 6.35
N ASP A 39 13.16 2.38 6.91
CA ASP A 39 14.44 2.58 6.22
C ASP A 39 15.44 1.45 6.51
N ASP A 40 16.61 1.51 5.88
CA ASP A 40 17.65 0.49 6.01
C ASP A 40 18.28 0.46 7.42
N ASP A 41 18.11 1.53 8.22
CA ASP A 41 18.51 1.60 9.63
C ASP A 41 17.47 0.97 10.59
N GLY A 42 16.34 0.51 10.06
CA GLY A 42 15.25 -0.12 10.83
C GLY A 42 14.32 0.88 11.51
N LYS A 43 14.42 2.18 11.21
CA LYS A 43 13.53 3.19 11.77
C LYS A 43 12.15 3.10 11.11
N VAL A 44 11.11 3.01 11.92
CA VAL A 44 9.73 2.94 11.45
C VAL A 44 9.10 4.33 11.44
N TYR A 45 8.75 4.82 10.25
CA TYR A 45 8.11 6.13 10.07
C TYR A 45 6.58 6.04 10.14
N LEU A 46 6.03 4.90 9.73
CA LEU A 46 4.60 4.63 9.73
C LEU A 46 4.35 3.14 9.82
N ASP A 47 3.37 2.75 10.61
CA ASP A 47 2.89 1.37 10.74
C ASP A 47 1.37 1.41 10.87
N MET A 48 0.67 1.01 9.80
CA MET A 48 -0.78 1.07 9.73
C MET A 48 -1.38 -0.27 9.35
N LYS A 49 -2.57 -0.53 9.88
CA LYS A 49 -3.43 -1.63 9.45
C LYS A 49 -4.59 -1.05 8.67
N TYR A 50 -4.93 -1.69 7.55
CA TYR A 50 -6.09 -1.32 6.75
C TYR A 50 -6.80 -2.59 6.28
N SER A 51 -8.08 -2.44 5.99
CA SER A 51 -8.90 -3.51 5.45
C SER A 51 -9.54 -3.04 4.16
N PHE A 52 -9.65 -3.96 3.21
CA PHE A 52 -10.28 -3.73 1.91
C PHE A 52 -11.03 -4.97 1.48
N GLU A 53 -11.90 -4.84 0.50
CA GLU A 53 -12.65 -5.96 -0.04
C GLU A 53 -12.32 -6.20 -1.50
N ILE A 54 -12.35 -7.45 -1.94
CA ILE A 54 -12.35 -7.78 -3.36
C ILE A 54 -13.76 -8.21 -3.71
N ARG A 55 -14.43 -7.41 -4.54
CA ARG A 55 -15.83 -7.61 -4.95
C ARG A 55 -15.92 -7.77 -6.46
N LYS A 56 -17.02 -8.38 -6.91
CA LYS A 56 -17.35 -8.46 -8.34
C LYS A 56 -17.73 -7.08 -8.89
N ASP A 57 -18.56 -6.37 -8.14
CA ASP A 57 -19.17 -5.10 -8.51
C ASP A 57 -18.88 -4.07 -7.41
N TRP A 58 -18.55 -2.85 -7.80
CA TRP A 58 -18.24 -1.74 -6.91
C TRP A 58 -19.37 -0.71 -6.91
N PRO A 59 -19.72 -0.11 -5.76
CA PRO A 59 -20.67 1.00 -5.72
C PRO A 59 -20.14 2.17 -6.55
N ALA A 60 -21.05 2.87 -7.24
CA ALA A 60 -20.76 4.13 -7.93
C ALA A 60 -20.62 5.29 -6.95
#